data_AF-A0A819P405-F1
#
_entry.id   AF-A0A819P405-F1
#
_cell.length_a   1.000
_cell.length_b   1.000
_cell.length_c   1.000
_cell.angle_alpha   90.00
_cell.angle_beta   90.00
_cell.angle_gamma   90.00
#
_symmetry.space_group_name_H-M   'P 1'
#
loop_
_entity.id
_entity.type
_entity.pdbx_description
1 polymer ?
#
loop_
_entity_poly.entity_id
_entity_poly.type
_entity_poly.pdbx_seq_one_letter_code
_entity_poly.pdbx_strand_id
1 'polypeptide(L)'
;MNGKNINDWNPPVDEMLVQFKGKGLIIAVGDGGNEAGMANLKHNIPLASDGKTIMASGVYSDIPITSWNSNLGLQAIASAVAAVEGRFELIPTPNQVIQTLEAALDAGAVEGVTQGKPENSLNGTYATRGVDGFAPYVHAADQDKIKSTLIQMKIKGLL
;
A
#
# COMPACT_ATOMS: atom_id res chain seq x y z
N MET A 1 8.42 1.23 -9.95
CA MET A 1 9.80 0.82 -9.60
C MET A 1 10.71 0.51 -10.82
N ASN A 2 10.43 1.03 -12.01
CA ASN A 2 11.17 0.70 -13.25
C ASN A 2 12.16 1.80 -13.71
N GLY A 3 12.49 2.74 -12.83
CA GLY A 3 13.43 3.83 -13.12
C GLY A 3 12.87 4.92 -14.04
N LYS A 4 11.57 4.90 -14.38
CA LYS A 4 10.94 5.96 -15.19
C LYS A 4 10.66 7.20 -14.35
N ASN A 5 10.95 8.36 -14.93
CA ASN A 5 10.56 9.66 -14.37
C ASN A 5 9.05 9.87 -14.59
N ILE A 6 8.35 10.33 -13.55
CA ILE A 6 6.90 10.58 -13.53
C ILE A 6 6.52 12.07 -13.45
N ASN A 7 7.48 12.99 -13.54
CA ASN A 7 7.26 14.43 -13.40
C ASN A 7 6.22 14.99 -14.39
N ASP A 8 6.12 14.39 -15.58
CA ASP A 8 5.16 14.81 -16.61
C ASP A 8 3.77 14.17 -16.44
N TRP A 9 3.60 13.28 -15.44
CA TRP A 9 2.36 12.54 -15.21
C TRP A 9 1.47 13.17 -14.14
N ASN A 10 2.04 13.53 -13.00
CA ASN A 10 1.30 14.16 -11.89
C ASN A 10 2.13 15.23 -11.18
N PRO A 11 1.49 16.30 -10.67
CA PRO A 11 2.18 17.25 -9.80
C PRO A 11 2.67 16.56 -8.51
N PRO A 12 3.68 17.13 -7.84
CA PRO A 12 4.25 16.58 -6.60
C PRO A 12 3.28 16.78 -5.42
N VAL A 13 2.34 15.85 -5.25
CA VAL A 13 1.35 15.87 -4.16
C VAL A 13 1.98 15.72 -2.78
N ASP A 14 3.18 15.17 -2.71
CA ASP A 14 3.99 14.94 -1.52
C ASP A 14 4.65 16.21 -0.95
N GLU A 15 4.66 17.31 -1.72
CA GLU A 15 5.06 18.63 -1.24
C GLU A 15 4.24 19.07 -0.01
N MET A 16 2.98 18.66 0.08
CA MET A 16 2.16 18.90 1.26
C MET A 16 2.80 18.30 2.53
N LEU A 17 3.42 17.12 2.44
CA LEU A 17 4.08 16.48 3.57
C LEU A 17 5.39 17.18 3.94
N VAL A 18 6.14 17.66 2.95
CA VAL A 18 7.34 18.50 3.16
C VAL A 18 6.96 19.75 3.95
N GLN A 19 5.87 20.42 3.56
CA GLN A 19 5.38 21.63 4.23
C GLN A 19 4.73 21.34 5.59
N PHE A 20 4.22 20.13 5.81
CA PHE A 20 3.63 19.71 7.08
C PHE A 20 4.68 19.29 8.12
N LYS A 21 5.93 19.05 7.71
CA LYS A 21 7.00 18.61 8.59
C LYS A 21 7.13 19.47 9.85
N GLY A 22 7.12 18.83 11.01
CA GLY A 22 7.21 19.48 12.33
C GLY A 22 5.91 20.09 12.85
N LYS A 23 4.80 19.98 12.12
CA LYS A 23 3.48 20.50 12.53
C LYS A 23 2.56 19.42 13.12
N GLY A 24 2.94 18.16 13.03
CA GLY A 24 2.18 17.02 13.53
C GLY A 24 2.89 15.71 13.20
N LEU A 25 2.19 14.60 13.47
CA LEU A 25 2.68 13.26 13.20
C LEU A 25 2.39 12.85 11.76
N ILE A 26 3.42 12.37 11.06
CA ILE A 26 3.33 11.79 9.71
C ILE A 26 3.59 10.28 9.80
N ILE A 27 2.54 9.49 9.54
CA ILE A 27 2.63 8.04 9.37
C ILE A 27 2.57 7.76 7.87
N ALA A 28 3.57 7.08 7.34
CA ALA A 28 3.65 6.75 5.92
C ALA A 28 3.64 5.24 5.72
N VAL A 29 2.94 4.78 4.68
CA VAL A 29 2.89 3.37 4.28
C VAL A 29 3.40 3.26 2.84
N GLY A 30 4.33 2.36 2.60
CA GLY A 30 4.91 2.12 1.27
C GLY A 30 5.39 0.67 1.11
N ASP A 31 5.57 0.24 -0.13
CA ASP A 31 6.04 -1.11 -0.48
C ASP A 31 7.27 -1.10 -1.41
N GLY A 32 7.56 0.02 -2.08
CA GLY A 32 8.74 0.16 -2.96
C GLY A 32 9.90 0.96 -2.40
N GLY A 33 9.63 1.91 -1.52
CA GLY A 33 10.61 2.87 -1.00
C GLY A 33 10.69 4.18 -1.79
N ASN A 34 9.97 4.30 -2.91
CA ASN A 34 9.86 5.51 -3.71
C ASN A 34 8.61 6.36 -3.36
N GLU A 35 7.82 5.90 -2.38
CA GLU A 35 6.64 6.59 -1.88
C GLU A 35 7.01 7.70 -0.89
N ALA A 36 6.10 8.67 -0.75
CA ALA A 36 6.28 9.75 0.20
C ALA A 36 6.37 9.21 1.64
N GLY A 37 7.37 9.67 2.39
CA GLY A 37 7.61 9.24 3.77
C GLY A 37 8.62 8.10 3.93
N MET A 38 9.11 7.50 2.84
CA MET A 38 10.08 6.41 2.89
C MET A 38 11.55 6.84 2.98
N ALA A 39 11.86 8.14 2.99
CA ALA A 39 13.25 8.63 3.02
C ALA A 39 14.06 8.18 4.24
N ASN A 40 13.40 7.89 5.36
CA ASN A 40 14.01 7.33 6.56
C ASN A 40 14.70 5.98 6.28
N LEU A 41 14.26 5.25 5.27
CA LEU A 41 14.73 3.92 4.90
C LEU A 41 15.67 3.93 3.69
N LYS A 42 16.04 5.10 3.15
CA LYS A 42 16.74 5.25 1.86
C LYS A 42 18.01 4.40 1.70
N HIS A 43 18.74 4.14 2.79
CA HIS A 43 19.96 3.33 2.77
C HIS A 43 19.71 1.83 2.55
N ASN A 44 18.47 1.38 2.78
CA ASN A 44 18.03 0.00 2.58
C ASN A 44 17.21 -0.17 1.30
N ILE A 45 16.88 0.92 0.59
CA ILE A 45 16.10 0.86 -0.64
C ILE A 45 17.03 0.53 -1.81
N PRO A 46 16.74 -0.51 -2.60
CA PRO A 46 17.57 -0.87 -3.74
C PRO A 46 17.46 0.16 -4.88
N LEU A 47 18.32 0.04 -5.87
CA LEU A 47 18.12 0.70 -7.15
C LEU A 47 16.82 0.19 -7.81
N ALA A 48 16.27 0.98 -8.71
CA ALA A 48 15.15 0.55 -9.54
C ALA A 48 15.52 -0.69 -10.38
N SER A 49 14.52 -1.34 -10.99
CA SER A 49 14.73 -2.57 -11.77
C SER A 49 15.63 -2.40 -13.01
N ASP A 50 15.94 -1.17 -13.41
CA ASP A 50 16.94 -0.86 -14.44
C ASP A 50 18.40 -0.97 -13.95
N GLY A 51 18.60 -1.24 -12.65
CA GLY A 51 19.90 -1.45 -12.02
C GLY A 51 20.76 -0.19 -11.88
N LYS A 52 20.25 0.99 -12.19
CA LYS A 52 21.03 2.25 -12.20
C LYS A 52 20.30 3.45 -11.60
N THR A 53 18.97 3.44 -11.60
CA THR A 53 18.20 4.59 -11.13
C THR A 53 18.01 4.51 -9.62
N ILE A 54 18.39 5.58 -8.91
CA ILE A 54 18.06 5.75 -7.49
C ILE A 54 16.56 6.06 -7.41
N MET A 55 15.79 5.17 -6.79
CA MET A 55 14.34 5.36 -6.61
C MET A 55 13.95 5.75 -5.19
N ALA A 56 14.87 5.70 -4.23
CA ALA A 56 14.57 6.04 -2.85
C ALA A 56 13.96 7.45 -2.73
N SER A 57 12.82 7.55 -2.03
CA SER A 57 12.11 8.81 -1.81
C SER A 57 12.95 9.84 -1.05
N GLY A 58 12.73 11.12 -1.36
CA GLY A 58 13.30 12.25 -0.63
C GLY A 58 12.44 12.75 0.53
N VAL A 59 11.21 12.27 0.65
CA VAL A 59 10.23 12.75 1.65
C VAL A 59 10.29 11.91 2.91
N TYR A 60 10.51 12.56 4.05
CA TYR A 60 10.61 11.93 5.37
C TYR A 60 9.24 11.79 6.05
N SER A 61 9.12 10.79 6.92
CA SER A 61 8.00 10.63 7.85
C SER A 61 8.51 10.43 9.28
N ASP A 62 7.62 10.53 10.26
CA ASP A 62 7.94 10.19 11.65
C ASP A 62 7.89 8.67 11.85
N ILE A 63 6.92 8.00 11.21
CA ILE A 63 6.71 6.56 11.30
C ILE A 63 6.58 5.98 9.88
N PRO A 64 7.68 5.48 9.29
CA PRO A 64 7.62 4.73 8.04
C PRO A 64 7.19 3.29 8.31
N ILE A 65 6.18 2.81 7.59
CA ILE A 65 5.66 1.44 7.67
C ILE A 65 5.82 0.80 6.30
N THR A 66 6.53 -0.33 6.26
CA THR A 66 6.68 -1.13 5.04
C THR A 66 5.72 -2.30 5.07
N SER A 67 5.06 -2.56 3.94
CA SER A 67 4.30 -3.79 3.69
C SER A 67 4.61 -4.31 2.30
N TRP A 68 4.23 -5.55 1.99
CA TRP A 68 4.43 -6.05 0.62
C TRP A 68 3.48 -5.41 -0.40
N ASN A 69 2.40 -4.80 0.10
CA ASN A 69 1.43 -3.99 -0.63
C ASN A 69 0.93 -2.89 0.31
N SER A 70 0.91 -1.65 -0.16
CA SER A 70 0.57 -0.48 0.67
C SER A 70 -0.89 -0.47 1.15
N ASN A 71 -1.83 -1.02 0.36
CA ASN A 71 -3.23 -1.14 0.76
C ASN A 71 -3.37 -2.08 1.97
N LEU A 72 -2.67 -3.22 1.95
CA LEU A 72 -2.63 -4.12 3.10
C LEU A 72 -2.08 -3.43 4.35
N GLY A 73 -0.96 -2.72 4.23
CA GLY A 73 -0.34 -2.03 5.36
C GLY A 73 -1.32 -1.05 6.01
N LEU A 74 -2.01 -0.25 5.19
CA LEU A 74 -3.01 0.71 5.69
C LEU A 74 -4.24 0.01 6.27
N GLN A 75 -4.75 -1.06 5.62
CA GLN A 75 -5.88 -1.85 6.13
C GLN A 75 -5.55 -2.48 7.49
N ALA A 76 -4.34 -2.99 7.68
CA ALA A 76 -3.90 -3.56 8.95
C ALA A 76 -3.87 -2.51 10.07
N ILE A 77 -3.32 -1.32 9.81
CA ILE A 77 -3.28 -0.21 10.76
C ILE A 77 -4.71 0.21 11.14
N ALA A 78 -5.56 0.49 10.15
CA ALA A 78 -6.93 0.95 10.39
C ALA A 78 -7.74 -0.11 11.15
N SER A 79 -7.59 -1.38 10.78
CA SER A 79 -8.28 -2.49 11.45
C SER A 79 -7.80 -2.69 12.89
N ALA A 80 -6.50 -2.55 13.14
CA ALA A 80 -5.93 -2.65 14.48
C ALA A 80 -6.42 -1.50 15.38
N VAL A 81 -6.44 -0.27 14.89
CA VAL A 81 -6.99 0.89 15.62
C VAL A 81 -8.46 0.66 15.95
N ALA A 82 -9.27 0.24 14.98
CA ALA A 82 -10.68 -0.08 15.21
C ALA A 82 -10.85 -1.18 16.27
N ALA A 83 -10.02 -2.22 16.24
CA ALA A 83 -10.08 -3.32 17.20
C ALA A 83 -9.70 -2.90 18.63
N VAL A 84 -8.65 -2.08 18.79
CA VAL A 84 -8.24 -1.51 20.09
C VAL A 84 -9.36 -0.66 20.69
N GLU A 85 -10.07 0.10 19.86
CA GLU A 85 -11.24 0.89 20.27
C GLU A 85 -12.51 0.04 20.45
N GLY A 86 -12.41 -1.30 20.34
CA GLY A 86 -13.55 -2.22 20.47
C GLY A 86 -14.55 -2.17 19.30
N ARG A 87 -14.25 -1.44 18.23
CA ARG A 87 -15.12 -1.12 17.08
C ARG A 87 -14.91 -2.05 15.89
N PHE A 88 -15.12 -3.35 16.10
CA PHE A 88 -14.89 -4.39 15.09
C PHE A 88 -15.82 -4.29 13.87
N GLU A 89 -16.94 -3.59 13.99
CA GLU A 89 -17.88 -3.31 12.90
C GLU A 89 -17.28 -2.44 11.79
N LEU A 90 -16.20 -1.71 12.07
CA LEU A 90 -15.51 -0.86 11.10
C LEU A 90 -14.42 -1.57 10.33
N ILE A 91 -14.03 -2.77 10.77
CA ILE A 91 -13.04 -3.58 10.09
C ILE A 91 -13.68 -4.11 8.80
N PRO A 92 -13.17 -3.71 7.61
CA PRO A 92 -13.76 -4.09 6.34
C PRO A 92 -13.91 -5.61 6.21
N THR A 93 -15.00 -6.03 5.60
CA THR A 93 -15.20 -7.42 5.17
C THR A 93 -14.40 -7.69 3.89
N PRO A 94 -14.05 -8.96 3.60
CA PRO A 94 -13.43 -9.32 2.33
C PRO A 94 -14.21 -8.85 1.10
N ASN A 95 -15.54 -8.92 1.16
CA ASN A 95 -16.41 -8.45 0.08
C ASN A 95 -16.34 -6.93 -0.12
N GLN A 96 -16.28 -6.15 0.96
CA GLN A 96 -16.09 -4.69 0.86
C GLN A 96 -14.74 -4.32 0.24
N VAL A 97 -13.68 -5.09 0.52
CA VAL A 97 -12.37 -4.91 -0.12
C VAL A 97 -12.47 -5.16 -1.63
N ILE A 98 -13.09 -6.27 -2.06
CA ILE A 98 -13.31 -6.56 -3.48
C ILE A 98 -14.10 -5.44 -4.14
N GLN A 99 -15.24 -5.05 -3.57
CA GLN A 99 -16.08 -4.00 -4.13
C GLN A 99 -15.35 -2.66 -4.26
N THR A 100 -14.51 -2.31 -3.28
CA THR A 100 -13.72 -1.07 -3.32
C THR A 100 -12.68 -1.12 -4.43
N LEU A 101 -11.97 -2.24 -4.56
CA LEU A 101 -10.95 -2.41 -5.61
C LEU A 101 -11.59 -2.42 -7.00
N GLU A 102 -12.68 -3.18 -7.20
CA GLU A 102 -13.39 -3.22 -8.48
C GLU A 102 -13.94 -1.84 -8.85
N ALA A 103 -14.51 -1.10 -7.89
CA ALA A 103 -14.99 0.26 -8.15
C ALA A 103 -13.86 1.20 -8.60
N ALA A 104 -12.67 1.11 -7.99
CA ALA A 104 -11.51 1.90 -8.40
C ALA A 104 -11.03 1.52 -9.82
N LEU A 105 -10.97 0.23 -10.11
CA LEU A 105 -10.57 -0.30 -11.42
C LEU A 105 -11.59 0.09 -12.52
N ASP A 106 -12.88 0.03 -12.22
CA ASP A 106 -13.96 0.48 -13.11
C ASP A 106 -13.95 1.99 -13.34
N ALA A 107 -13.51 2.76 -12.35
CA ALA A 107 -13.29 4.20 -12.47
C ALA A 107 -12.02 4.56 -13.27
N GLY A 108 -11.24 3.57 -13.72
CA GLY A 108 -10.06 3.77 -14.56
C GLY A 108 -8.72 3.68 -13.84
N ALA A 109 -8.68 3.20 -12.58
CA ALA A 109 -7.42 2.85 -11.95
C ALA A 109 -6.73 1.71 -12.73
N VAL A 110 -5.40 1.76 -12.77
CA VAL A 110 -4.58 0.83 -13.54
C VAL A 110 -3.72 0.00 -12.59
N GLU A 111 -3.63 -1.31 -12.85
CA GLU A 111 -2.75 -2.22 -12.10
C GLU A 111 -1.27 -1.86 -12.37
N GLY A 112 -0.48 -1.59 -11.33
CA GLY A 112 0.84 -0.98 -11.43
C GLY A 112 1.99 -1.86 -11.96
N VAL A 113 1.91 -3.18 -11.80
CA VAL A 113 2.98 -4.13 -12.18
C VAL A 113 2.91 -4.47 -13.67
N THR A 114 1.75 -4.96 -14.11
CA THR A 114 1.46 -5.33 -15.49
C THR A 114 1.00 -4.13 -16.31
N GLN A 115 0.64 -3.01 -15.69
CA GLN A 115 0.09 -1.83 -16.39
C GLN A 115 -1.21 -2.14 -17.14
N GLY A 116 -1.96 -3.14 -16.69
CA GLY A 116 -3.16 -3.63 -17.37
C GLY A 116 -2.88 -4.51 -18.60
N LYS A 117 -1.62 -4.88 -18.85
CA LYS A 117 -1.18 -5.52 -20.09
C LYS A 117 -0.74 -6.97 -19.87
N PRO A 118 -1.38 -7.96 -20.51
CA PRO A 118 -1.02 -9.38 -20.35
C PRO A 118 0.44 -9.70 -20.68
N GLU A 119 1.03 -9.01 -21.65
CA GLU A 119 2.44 -9.19 -22.05
C GLU A 119 3.44 -8.82 -20.96
N ASN A 120 3.02 -8.04 -19.96
CA ASN A 120 3.84 -7.68 -18.80
C ASN A 120 3.66 -8.66 -17.64
N SER A 121 2.77 -9.65 -17.75
CA SER A 121 2.58 -10.66 -16.71
C SER A 121 3.72 -11.68 -16.72
N LEU A 122 4.29 -11.97 -15.55
CA LEU A 122 5.36 -12.95 -15.40
C LEU A 122 4.81 -14.36 -15.68
N ASN A 123 4.94 -14.84 -16.92
CA ASN A 123 4.40 -16.13 -17.37
C ASN A 123 2.90 -16.32 -17.03
N GLY A 124 2.11 -15.24 -17.04
CA GLY A 124 0.69 -15.28 -16.66
C GLY A 124 0.41 -15.31 -15.15
N THR A 125 1.44 -15.19 -14.31
CA THR A 125 1.29 -15.22 -12.83
C THR A 125 0.65 -13.96 -12.29
N TYR A 126 1.02 -12.79 -12.84
CA TYR A 126 0.49 -11.52 -12.38
C TYR A 126 -0.84 -11.20 -13.04
N ALA A 127 -1.80 -10.80 -12.22
CA ALA A 127 -3.09 -10.30 -12.66
C ALA A 127 -2.92 -8.99 -13.43
N THR A 128 -3.65 -8.86 -14.53
CA THR A 128 -3.76 -7.60 -15.29
C THR A 128 -4.79 -6.64 -14.73
N ARG A 129 -5.58 -7.12 -13.76
CA ARG A 129 -6.62 -6.37 -13.07
C ARG A 129 -6.53 -6.68 -11.58
N GLY A 130 -6.26 -5.66 -10.78
CA GLY A 130 -5.99 -5.81 -9.36
C GLY A 130 -5.02 -4.75 -8.86
N VAL A 131 -4.22 -5.11 -7.86
CA VAL A 131 -3.20 -4.24 -7.27
C VAL A 131 -1.91 -5.05 -7.11
N ASP A 132 -0.79 -4.46 -7.53
CA ASP A 132 0.57 -5.02 -7.52
C ASP A 132 0.70 -6.43 -8.12
N GLY A 133 -0.03 -6.68 -9.20
CA GLY A 133 -0.03 -7.94 -9.92
C GLY A 133 -0.87 -9.02 -9.24
N PHE A 134 -1.65 -8.68 -8.20
CA PHE A 134 -2.54 -9.60 -7.51
C PHE A 134 -4.00 -9.23 -7.70
N ALA A 135 -4.82 -10.25 -8.02
CA ALA A 135 -6.25 -10.08 -8.22
C ALA A 135 -6.96 -9.68 -6.91
N PRO A 136 -8.13 -9.00 -6.99
CA PRO A 136 -8.86 -8.50 -5.81
C PRO A 136 -9.14 -9.55 -4.72
N TYR A 137 -9.33 -10.83 -5.09
CA TYR A 137 -9.58 -11.89 -4.11
C TYR A 137 -8.37 -12.17 -3.19
N VAL A 138 -7.14 -11.87 -3.63
CA VAL A 138 -5.94 -12.02 -2.80
C VAL A 138 -5.98 -11.02 -1.65
N HIS A 139 -6.21 -9.74 -1.99
CA HIS A 139 -6.38 -8.65 -1.01
C HIS A 139 -7.54 -8.91 -0.05
N ALA A 140 -8.63 -9.49 -0.54
CA ALA A 140 -9.76 -9.90 0.28
C ALA A 140 -9.38 -10.99 1.31
N ALA A 141 -8.56 -11.95 0.90
CA ALA A 141 -8.05 -13.00 1.79
C ALA A 141 -7.10 -12.45 2.85
N ASP A 142 -6.30 -11.43 2.54
CA ASP A 142 -5.46 -10.78 3.55
C ASP A 142 -6.28 -10.01 4.59
N GLN A 143 -7.34 -9.32 4.14
CA GLN A 143 -8.26 -8.67 5.06
C GLN A 143 -8.98 -9.67 5.97
N ASP A 144 -9.35 -10.84 5.46
CA ASP A 144 -9.92 -11.92 6.28
C ASP A 144 -8.95 -12.41 7.36
N LYS A 145 -7.66 -12.56 7.01
CA LYS A 145 -6.60 -12.90 7.97
C LYS A 145 -6.40 -11.83 9.02
N ILE A 146 -6.43 -10.54 8.65
CA ILE A 146 -6.34 -9.43 9.61
C ILE A 146 -7.51 -9.52 10.60
N LYS A 147 -8.73 -9.60 10.09
CA LYS A 147 -9.93 -9.60 10.93
C LYS A 147 -9.98 -10.81 11.86
N SER A 148 -9.69 -12.00 11.35
CA SER A 148 -9.65 -13.23 12.15
C SER A 148 -8.56 -13.16 13.23
N THR A 149 -7.38 -12.63 12.92
CA THR A 149 -6.29 -12.44 13.89
C THR A 149 -6.71 -11.49 15.01
N LEU A 150 -7.31 -10.35 14.69
CA LEU A 150 -7.76 -9.37 15.68
C LEU A 150 -8.87 -9.93 16.58
N ILE A 151 -9.80 -10.72 16.02
CA ILE A 151 -10.83 -11.42 16.81
C ILE A 151 -10.18 -12.42 17.78
N GLN A 152 -9.19 -13.20 17.32
CA GLN A 152 -8.47 -14.13 18.20
C GLN A 152 -7.69 -13.40 19.30
N MET A 153 -7.08 -12.27 19.00
CA MET A 153 -6.40 -11.44 20.00
C MET A 153 -7.37 -10.96 21.08
N LYS A 154 -8.56 -10.47 20.69
CA LYS A 154 -9.62 -10.07 21.63
C LYS A 154 -10.09 -11.23 22.51
N ILE A 155 -10.34 -12.40 21.92
CA ILE A 155 -10.76 -13.61 22.68
C ILE A 155 -9.70 -14.01 23.72
N LYS A 156 -8.42 -13.79 23.40
CA LYS A 156 -7.29 -14.08 24.29
C LYS A 156 -6.97 -12.96 25.29
N GLY A 157 -7.72 -11.84 25.28
CA GLY A 157 -7.45 -10.68 26.13
C GLY A 157 -6.16 -9.95 25.80
N LEU A 158 -5.73 -9.97 24.53
CA LEU A 158 -4.55 -9.26 24.03
C LEU A 158 -4.88 -7.87 23.44
N LEU A 159 -6.17 -7.52 23.40
CA LEU A 159 -6.75 -6.22 23.04
C LEU A 159 -7.74 -5.87 24.15
#